data_AF-A0A2E0UFG3-F1
#
_entry.id   AF-A0A2E0UFG3-F1
#
_cell.length_a   1.000
_cell.length_b   1.000
_cell.length_c   1.000
_cell.angle_alpha   90.00
_cell.angle_beta   90.00
_cell.angle_gamma   90.00
#
_symmetry.space_group_name_H-M   'P 1'
#
loop_
_entity.id
_entity.type
_entity.pdbx_description
1 polymer ?
#
loop_
_entity_poly.entity_id
_entity_poly.type
_entity_poly.pdbx_seq_one_letter_code
_entity_poly.pdbx_strand_id
1 'polypeptide(L)'
;MAVIPDGATFEEFTAYVLKRRQSVPLDELKELYERHLRLKSITVSTGQGFQSSLPRDEQGLTKREREAKVFAEAKASGRNIEKLPEKAQF
;
A
#
# COMPACT_ATOMS: atom_id res chain seq x y z
N MET A 1 -14.81 11.33 18.47
CA MET A 1 -15.19 10.25 17.54
C MET A 1 -14.46 8.99 18.01
N ALA A 2 -15.15 8.01 18.62
CA ALA A 2 -14.48 6.80 19.10
C ALA A 2 -14.06 5.95 17.89
N VAL A 3 -12.84 5.43 17.88
CA VAL A 3 -12.34 4.48 16.89
C VAL A 3 -12.32 3.10 17.57
N ILE A 4 -12.81 2.05 16.89
CA ILE A 4 -12.73 0.68 17.40
C ILE A 4 -11.24 0.26 17.47
N PRO A 5 -10.76 -0.30 18.60
CA PRO A 5 -9.39 -0.76 18.72
C PRO A 5 -9.11 -1.95 17.78
N ASP A 6 -7.83 -2.11 17.41
CA ASP A 6 -7.41 -3.29 16.65
C ASP A 6 -7.57 -4.55 17.49
N GLY A 7 -8.08 -5.62 16.88
CA GLY A 7 -8.37 -6.87 17.57
C GLY A 7 -9.63 -6.83 18.45
N ALA A 8 -10.50 -5.82 18.30
CA ALA A 8 -11.77 -5.76 19.01
C ALA A 8 -12.60 -7.03 18.79
N THR A 9 -13.14 -7.55 19.89
CA THR A 9 -14.04 -8.69 19.91
C THR A 9 -15.40 -8.33 19.30
N PHE A 10 -16.20 -9.35 18.98
CA PHE A 10 -17.56 -9.15 18.49
C PHE A 10 -18.43 -8.35 19.48
N GLU A 11 -18.27 -8.56 20.78
CA GLU A 11 -19.00 -7.83 21.83
C GLU A 11 -18.64 -6.34 21.85
N GLU A 12 -17.35 -6.01 21.77
CA GLU A 12 -16.89 -4.61 21.72
C GLU A 12 -17.34 -3.92 20.41
N PHE A 13 -17.28 -4.64 19.29
CA PHE A 13 -17.75 -4.16 18.00
C PHE A 13 -19.25 -3.88 18.01
N THR A 14 -20.06 -4.81 18.54
CA THR A 14 -21.52 -4.67 18.60
C THR A 14 -21.93 -3.52 19.52
N ALA A 15 -21.31 -3.40 20.70
CA ALA A 15 -21.54 -2.28 21.61
C ALA A 15 -21.26 -0.93 20.94
N TYR A 16 -20.19 -0.85 20.15
CA TYR A 16 -19.85 0.34 19.38
C TYR A 16 -20.88 0.64 18.28
N VAL A 17 -21.32 -0.37 17.52
CA VAL A 17 -22.29 -0.19 16.43
C VAL A 17 -23.64 0.23 16.99
N LEU A 18 -24.11 -0.41 18.06
CA LEU A 18 -25.38 -0.08 18.71
C LEU A 18 -25.37 1.33 19.31
N LYS A 19 -24.23 1.78 19.87
CA LYS A 19 -24.10 3.17 20.34
C LYS A 19 -24.30 4.21 19.21
N ARG A 20 -24.02 3.84 17.96
CA ARG A 20 -24.14 4.73 16.79
C ARG A 20 -25.46 4.59 16.03
N ARG A 21 -25.95 3.36 15.88
CA ARG A 21 -27.12 3.01 15.06
C ARG A 21 -28.37 2.69 15.88
N GLN A 22 -28.25 2.67 17.21
CA GLN A 22 -29.29 2.39 18.21
C GLN A 22 -29.84 0.96 18.15
N SER A 23 -30.34 0.52 17.00
CA SER A 23 -30.89 -0.82 16.78
C SER A 23 -30.39 -1.38 15.47
N VAL A 24 -29.75 -2.55 15.54
CA VAL A 24 -29.25 -3.30 14.39
C VAL A 24 -29.56 -4.77 14.66
N PRO A 25 -30.19 -5.50 13.70
CA PRO A 25 -30.42 -6.93 13.86
C PRO A 25 -29.13 -7.72 14.07
N LEU A 26 -29.21 -8.85 14.79
CA LEU A 26 -28.04 -9.68 15.08
C LEU A 26 -27.33 -10.16 13.81
N ASP A 27 -28.08 -10.51 12.77
CA ASP A 27 -27.50 -10.99 11.52
C ASP A 27 -26.72 -9.89 10.78
N GLU A 28 -27.24 -8.67 10.76
CA GLU A 28 -26.50 -7.52 10.22
C GLU A 28 -25.24 -7.23 11.07
N LEU A 29 -25.32 -7.35 12.40
CA LEU A 29 -24.16 -7.18 13.27
C LEU A 29 -23.04 -8.20 12.96
N LYS A 30 -23.39 -9.46 12.68
CA LYS A 30 -22.44 -10.49 12.26
C LYS A 30 -21.79 -10.14 10.92
N GLU A 31 -22.59 -9.77 9.91
CA GLU A 31 -22.08 -9.38 8.59
C GLU A 31 -21.15 -8.16 8.68
N LEU A 32 -21.52 -7.16 9.48
CA LEU A 32 -20.71 -5.97 9.72
C LEU A 32 -19.38 -6.32 10.40
N TYR A 33 -19.38 -7.25 11.34
CA TYR A 33 -18.18 -7.71 12.00
C TYR A 33 -17.27 -8.52 11.06
N GLU A 34 -17.82 -9.43 10.26
CA GLU A 34 -17.06 -10.15 9.23
C GLU A 34 -16.42 -9.20 8.23
N ARG A 35 -17.17 -8.18 7.79
CA ARG A 35 -16.64 -7.13 6.92
C ARG A 35 -15.55 -6.32 7.61
N HIS A 36 -15.69 -6.02 8.90
CA HIS A 36 -14.66 -5.34 9.69
C HIS A 36 -13.35 -6.15 9.70
N LEU A 37 -13.43 -7.45 10.00
CA LEU A 37 -12.26 -8.34 9.98
C LEU A 37 -11.63 -8.40 8.59
N ARG A 38 -12.45 -8.54 7.53
CA ARG A 38 -11.97 -8.60 6.15
C ARG A 38 -11.28 -7.31 5.71
N LEU A 39 -11.80 -6.14 6.11
CA LEU A 39 -11.15 -4.87 5.76
C LEU A 39 -9.81 -4.70 6.48
N LYS A 40 -9.68 -5.24 7.70
CA LYS A 40 -8.43 -5.22 8.45
C LYS A 40 -7.35 -6.17 7.90
N SER A 41 -7.73 -7.20 7.14
CA SER A 41 -6.77 -8.09 6.49
C SER A 41 -6.23 -7.56 5.16
N ILE A 42 -6.79 -6.46 4.63
CA ILE A 42 -6.30 -5.87 3.37
C ILE A 42 -5.00 -5.12 3.64
N THR A 43 -3.92 -5.60 3.01
CA THR A 43 -2.64 -4.88 2.96
C THR A 43 -2.54 -4.12 1.66
N VAL A 44 -2.34 -2.80 1.73
CA VAL A 44 -2.10 -1.96 0.54
C VAL A 44 -0.59 -1.77 0.39
N SER A 45 -0.02 -2.29 -0.69
CA SER A 45 1.38 -2.04 -1.03
C SER A 45 1.52 -0.65 -1.65
N THR A 46 2.05 0.30 -0.90
CA THR A 46 2.30 1.67 -1.35
C THR A 46 3.63 1.82 -2.10
N GLY A 47 4.34 0.72 -2.33
CA GLY A 47 5.69 0.75 -2.92
C GLY A 47 6.79 1.24 -1.96
N GLN A 48 6.48 1.52 -0.68
CA GLN A 48 7.50 1.95 0.30
C GLN A 48 8.62 0.93 0.48
N GLY A 49 8.31 -0.37 0.47
CA GLY A 49 9.34 -1.42 0.54
C GLY A 49 10.28 -1.41 -0.67
N PHE A 50 9.78 -1.04 -1.86
CA PHE A 50 10.63 -0.85 -3.03
C PHE A 50 11.47 0.42 -2.89
N GLN A 51 10.86 1.55 -2.46
CA GLN A 51 11.59 2.80 -2.25
C GLN A 51 12.71 2.66 -1.21
N SER A 52 12.48 1.96 -0.10
CA SER A 52 13.50 1.77 0.94
C SER A 52 14.68 0.92 0.49
N SER A 53 14.51 0.09 -0.54
CA SER A 53 15.60 -0.69 -1.15
C SER A 53 16.47 0.13 -2.11
N LEU A 54 16.04 1.32 -2.52
CA LEU A 54 16.79 2.18 -3.43
C LEU A 54 17.84 3.03 -2.69
N PRO A 55 18.92 3.43 -3.37
CA PRO A 55 19.82 4.47 -2.90
C PRO A 55 19.05 5.72 -2.46
N ARG A 56 19.54 6.42 -1.42
CA ARG A 56 18.81 7.56 -0.79
C ARG A 56 18.42 8.65 -1.78
N ASP A 57 19.28 8.93 -2.73
CA ASP A 57 19.10 9.92 -3.79
C ASP A 57 18.12 9.47 -4.90
N GLU A 58 17.68 8.20 -4.89
CA GLU A 58 16.70 7.65 -5.82
C GLU A 58 15.31 7.44 -5.22
N GLN A 59 15.15 7.58 -3.90
CA GLN A 59 13.89 7.24 -3.20
C GLN A 59 12.72 8.18 -3.55
N GLY A 60 12.99 9.35 -4.14
CA GLY A 60 11.99 10.29 -4.65
C GLY A 60 11.87 10.33 -6.17
N LEU A 61 12.72 9.59 -6.89
CA LEU A 61 12.74 9.64 -8.34
C LEU A 61 11.64 8.74 -8.94
N THR A 62 11.00 9.24 -9.99
CA THR A 62 10.19 8.41 -10.87
C THR A 62 11.09 7.39 -11.58
N LYS A 63 10.46 6.33 -12.13
CA LYS A 63 11.20 5.31 -12.88
C LYS A 63 12.04 5.90 -14.01
N ARG A 64 11.50 6.89 -14.75
CA ARG A 64 12.19 7.56 -15.86
C ARG A 64 13.38 8.39 -15.41
N GLU A 65 13.23 9.12 -14.30
CA GLU A 65 14.32 9.93 -13.75
C GLU A 65 15.47 9.05 -13.24
N ARG A 66 15.13 7.93 -12.59
CA ARG A 66 16.13 6.95 -12.18
C ARG A 66 16.86 6.33 -13.38
N GLU A 67 16.14 5.96 -14.44
CA GLU A 67 16.76 5.48 -15.69
C GLU A 67 17.72 6.51 -16.29
N ALA A 68 17.32 7.79 -16.33
CA ALA A 68 18.17 8.87 -16.83
C ALA A 68 19.44 9.07 -15.98
N LYS A 69 19.30 9.01 -14.65
CA LYS A 69 20.42 9.09 -13.71
C LYS A 69 21.42 7.95 -13.94
N VAL A 70 20.94 6.70 -13.93
CA VAL A 70 21.79 5.51 -14.14
C VAL A 70 22.51 5.58 -15.48
N PHE A 71 21.83 6.04 -16.53
CA PHE A 71 22.43 6.23 -17.84
C PHE A 71 23.54 7.30 -17.83
N ALA A 72 23.30 8.44 -17.18
CA ALA A 72 24.28 9.51 -17.06
C ALA A 72 25.54 9.07 -16.28
N GLU A 73 25.37 8.35 -15.16
CA GLU A 73 26.47 7.83 -14.35
C GLU A 73 27.30 6.78 -15.09
N ALA A 74 26.64 5.88 -15.82
CA ALA A 74 27.34 4.88 -16.63
C ALA A 74 28.13 5.52 -17.78
N LYS A 75 27.58 6.56 -18.43
CA LYS A 75 28.32 7.32 -19.44
C LYS A 75 29.51 8.08 -18.83
N ALA A 76 29.33 8.68 -17.65
CA ALA A 76 30.38 9.40 -16.94
C ALA A 76 31.53 8.47 -16.47
N SER A 77 31.24 7.22 -16.16
CA SER A 77 32.24 6.19 -15.83
C SER A 77 32.92 5.56 -17.06
N GLY A 78 32.65 6.06 -18.27
CA GLY A 78 33.28 5.61 -19.51
C GLY A 78 32.70 4.31 -20.08
N ARG A 79 31.54 3.85 -19.59
CA ARG A 79 30.86 2.67 -20.16
C ARG A 79 30.13 3.07 -21.44
N ASN A 80 30.36 2.30 -22.50
CA ASN A 80 29.61 2.44 -23.76
C ASN A 80 28.31 1.64 -23.65
N ILE A 81 27.24 2.31 -23.20
CA ILE A 81 25.91 1.72 -23.02
C ILE A 81 24.88 2.41 -23.90
N GLU A 82 23.99 1.62 -24.50
CA GLU A 82 22.85 2.10 -25.27
C GLU A 82 21.53 1.74 -24.57
N LYS A 83 20.52 2.62 -24.70
CA LYS A 83 19.19 2.36 -24.15
C LYS A 83 18.48 1.32 -25.02
N LEU A 84 17.99 0.24 -24.40
CA LEU A 84 17.14 -0.72 -25.09
C LEU A 84 15.83 -0.07 -25.56
N PRO A 85 15.26 -0.52 -26.68
CA PRO A 85 13.96 -0.03 -27.15
C PRO A 85 12.87 -0.29 -26.11
N GLU A 86 11.94 0.66 -25.93
CA GLU A 86 10.89 0.59 -24.89
C GLU A 86 9.90 -0.56 -25.07
N LYS A 87 9.84 -1.13 -26.28
CA LYS A 87 9.04 -2.31 -26.59
C LYS A 87 9.94 -3.35 -27.23
N ALA A 88 9.98 -4.54 -26.64
CA ALA A 88 10.57 -5.70 -27.29
C ALA A 88 9.69 -6.07 -28.49
N GLN A 89 10.26 -6.05 -29.70
CA GLN A 89 9.66 -6.69 -30.86
C GLN A 89 10.10 -8.15 -30.80
N PHE A 90 9.17 -9.05 -30.48
CA PHE A 90 9.34 -10.50 -30.61
C PHE A 90 8.59 -10.97 -31.84
#